data_AF-V8BBN2-F1
#
_entry.id   AF-V8BBN2-F1
#
_cell.length_a   1.000
_cell.length_b   1.000
_cell.length_c   1.000
_cell.angle_alpha   90.00
_cell.angle_beta   90.00
_cell.angle_gamma   90.00
#
_symmetry.space_group_name_H-M   'P 1'
#
loop_
_entity.id
_entity.type
_entity.pdbx_description
1 polymer ?
#
loop_
_entity_poly.entity_id
_entity_poly.type
_entity_poly.pdbx_seq_one_letter_code
_entity_poly.pdbx_strand_id
1 'polypeptide(L)'
;MADKISINLTEQENIIIHCLNLVNLSTQLTTKMSTVRSNLPALSSQGAFHDLVANSDSNLGIGLYYLKAQEFATLIEVLARHAQNTYEKMVDMDKALAVYVANLTLNDPNSRAEDKKYIKEQPDDAIKQIKSRMQEMKANSAEGSALPTGGER
;
A
#
# COMPACT_ATOMS: atom_id res chain seq x y z
N MET A 1 -3.30 -18.55 -6.27
CA MET A 1 -4.04 -17.76 -5.25
C MET A 1 -3.01 -17.07 -4.38
N ALA A 2 -3.27 -15.84 -3.93
CA ALA A 2 -2.39 -15.17 -2.96
C ALA A 2 -2.45 -15.92 -1.62
N ASP A 3 -1.29 -16.17 -1.01
CA ASP A 3 -1.20 -16.82 0.30
C ASP A 3 -1.77 -15.87 1.38
N LYS A 4 -2.58 -16.41 2.29
CA LYS A 4 -3.14 -15.67 3.43
C LYS A 4 -2.76 -16.36 4.73
N ILE A 5 -2.43 -15.56 5.74
CA ILE A 5 -2.22 -16.06 7.10
C ILE A 5 -3.53 -16.65 7.65
N SER A 6 -3.42 -17.78 8.37
CA SER A 6 -4.57 -18.42 9.00
C SER A 6 -4.78 -17.85 10.41
N ILE A 7 -5.56 -16.77 10.52
CA ILE A 7 -5.92 -16.14 11.79
C ILE A 7 -7.39 -15.72 11.79
N ASN A 8 -8.04 -15.83 12.95
CA ASN A 8 -9.41 -15.38 13.11
C ASN A 8 -9.48 -13.85 13.20
N LEU A 9 -10.29 -13.27 12.34
CA LEU A 9 -10.51 -11.83 12.23
C LEU A 9 -11.98 -11.52 12.35
N THR A 10 -12.29 -10.36 12.94
CA THR A 10 -13.65 -9.82 12.86
C THR A 10 -13.94 -9.35 11.43
N GLU A 11 -15.21 -9.14 11.12
CA GLU A 11 -15.61 -8.60 9.81
C GLU A 11 -15.00 -7.20 9.58
N GLN A 12 -15.01 -6.37 10.61
CA GLN A 12 -14.43 -5.02 10.57
C GLN A 12 -12.91 -5.07 10.37
N GLU A 13 -12.18 -5.98 11.03
CA GLU A 13 -10.75 -6.19 10.79
C GLU A 13 -10.47 -6.58 9.34
N ASN A 14 -11.31 -7.46 8.76
CA ASN A 14 -11.21 -7.83 7.34
C ASN A 14 -11.47 -6.65 6.40
N ILE A 15 -12.44 -5.77 6.71
CA ILE A 15 -12.70 -4.56 5.93
C ILE A 15 -11.46 -3.67 5.88
N ILE A 16 -10.81 -3.44 7.03
CA ILE A 16 -9.56 -2.67 7.10
C ILE A 16 -8.48 -3.29 6.20
N ILE A 17 -8.30 -4.61 6.28
CA ILE A 17 -7.31 -5.32 5.46
C ILE A 17 -7.63 -5.20 3.96
N HIS A 18 -8.90 -5.29 3.57
CA HIS A 18 -9.30 -5.09 2.17
C HIS A 18 -9.04 -3.66 1.69
N CYS A 19 -9.35 -2.65 2.51
CA CYS A 19 -9.03 -1.25 2.22
C CYS A 19 -7.53 -1.04 2.00
N LEU A 20 -6.68 -1.60 2.87
CA LEU A 20 -5.22 -1.52 2.73
C LEU A 20 -4.73 -2.21 1.44
N ASN A 21 -5.29 -3.36 1.10
CA ASN A 21 -4.98 -4.05 -0.16
C ASN A 21 -5.37 -3.21 -1.38
N LEU A 22 -6.56 -2.56 -1.37
CA LEU A 22 -6.99 -1.69 -2.45
C LEU A 22 -6.05 -0.50 -2.63
N VAL A 23 -5.60 0.12 -1.53
CA VAL A 23 -4.60 1.22 -1.57
C VAL A 23 -3.30 0.75 -2.21
N ASN A 24 -2.80 -0.43 -1.84
CA ASN A 24 -1.59 -0.99 -2.43
C ASN A 24 -1.76 -1.27 -3.93
N LEU A 25 -2.86 -1.90 -4.33
CA LEU A 25 -3.15 -2.22 -5.73
C LEU A 25 -3.33 -0.97 -6.59
N SER A 26 -4.02 0.06 -6.09
CA SER A 26 -4.21 1.32 -6.82
C SER A 26 -2.91 2.11 -6.96
N THR A 27 -2.04 2.04 -5.95
CA THR A 27 -0.68 2.60 -6.04
C THR A 27 0.13 1.88 -7.11
N GLN A 28 0.13 0.54 -7.12
CA GLN A 28 0.82 -0.24 -8.15
C GLN A 28 0.28 0.03 -9.56
N LEU A 29 -1.05 0.16 -9.71
CA LEU A 29 -1.68 0.54 -10.97
C LEU A 29 -1.17 1.90 -11.46
N THR A 30 -1.14 2.89 -10.57
CA THR A 30 -0.67 4.25 -10.87
C THR A 30 0.80 4.24 -11.29
N THR A 31 1.67 3.50 -10.58
CA THR A 31 3.08 3.32 -10.95
C THR A 31 3.22 2.68 -12.33
N LYS A 32 2.48 1.61 -12.61
CA LYS A 32 2.50 0.96 -13.94
C LYS A 32 2.05 1.91 -15.03
N MET A 33 0.97 2.65 -14.83
CA MET A 33 0.49 3.64 -15.80
C MET A 33 1.50 4.77 -16.03
N SER A 34 2.21 5.21 -14.98
CA SER A 34 3.32 6.17 -15.12
C SER A 34 4.44 5.62 -16.00
N THR A 35 4.82 4.35 -15.80
CA THR A 35 5.82 3.67 -16.63
C THR A 35 5.38 3.57 -18.08
N VAL A 36 4.14 3.15 -18.36
CA VAL A 36 3.65 3.04 -19.75
C VAL A 36 3.56 4.44 -20.38
N ARG A 37 3.08 5.45 -19.65
CA ARG A 37 3.06 6.84 -20.11
C ARG A 37 4.44 7.36 -20.51
N SER A 38 5.49 6.95 -19.79
CA SER A 38 6.85 7.40 -20.06
C SER A 38 7.51 6.63 -21.21
N ASN A 39 7.26 5.31 -21.29
CA ASN A 39 7.99 4.42 -22.21
C ASN A 39 7.31 4.29 -23.57
N LEU A 40 5.98 4.30 -23.62
CA LEU A 40 5.25 4.02 -24.86
C LEU A 40 5.45 5.11 -25.93
N PRO A 41 5.37 6.42 -25.60
CA PRO A 41 5.74 7.49 -26.54
C PRO A 41 7.21 7.48 -26.93
N ALA A 42 8.10 6.90 -26.10
CA ALA A 42 9.53 6.84 -26.38
C ALA A 42 9.90 5.78 -27.45
N LEU A 43 8.98 4.88 -27.81
CA LEU A 43 9.20 3.90 -28.88
C LEU A 43 9.28 4.53 -30.28
N SER A 44 8.63 5.68 -30.49
CA SER A 44 8.72 6.47 -31.71
C SER A 44 8.62 7.93 -31.35
N SER A 45 9.61 8.74 -31.72
CA SER A 45 9.63 10.18 -31.40
C SER A 45 8.75 11.04 -32.30
N GLN A 46 8.19 10.47 -33.37
CA GLN A 46 7.40 11.18 -34.39
C GLN A 46 6.35 10.25 -35.04
N GLY A 47 5.45 10.85 -35.80
CA GLY A 47 4.48 10.17 -36.66
C GLY A 47 3.17 9.81 -35.97
N ALA A 48 2.22 9.28 -36.75
CA ALA A 48 0.83 9.08 -36.31
C ALA A 48 0.68 8.23 -35.04
N PHE A 49 1.58 7.26 -34.79
CA PHE A 49 1.59 6.49 -33.54
C PHE A 49 1.99 7.36 -32.34
N HIS A 50 3.06 8.15 -32.46
CA HIS A 50 3.49 9.06 -31.41
C HIS A 50 2.39 10.06 -31.09
N ASP A 51 1.81 10.68 -32.12
CA ASP A 51 0.75 11.68 -31.96
C ASP A 51 -0.50 11.08 -31.31
N LEU A 52 -0.88 9.85 -31.68
CA LEU A 52 -2.01 9.14 -31.08
C LEU A 52 -1.79 8.85 -29.58
N VAL A 53 -0.60 8.38 -29.20
CA VAL A 53 -0.32 7.94 -27.83
C VAL A 53 0.04 9.11 -26.90
N ALA A 54 0.75 10.11 -27.42
CA ALA A 54 1.26 11.24 -26.66
C ALA A 54 0.32 12.46 -26.66
N ASN A 55 -0.35 12.75 -27.79
CA ASN A 55 -0.95 14.06 -28.07
C ASN A 55 -2.33 13.98 -28.73
N SER A 56 -3.16 12.97 -28.45
CA SER A 56 -4.50 12.93 -29.08
C SER A 56 -5.36 14.09 -28.52
N ASP A 57 -5.55 15.14 -29.32
CA ASP A 57 -6.35 16.34 -29.01
C ASP A 57 -7.80 16.03 -28.57
N SER A 58 -8.29 14.81 -28.84
CA SER A 58 -9.63 14.36 -28.45
C SER A 58 -9.70 13.59 -27.13
N ASN A 59 -8.60 13.01 -26.62
CA ASN A 59 -8.63 12.05 -25.50
C ASN A 59 -7.42 12.13 -24.54
N LEU A 60 -6.52 13.12 -24.67
CA LEU A 60 -5.31 13.28 -23.84
C LEU A 60 -4.35 12.05 -23.85
N GLY A 61 -4.50 11.16 -24.82
CA GLY A 61 -3.68 9.97 -25.03
C GLY A 61 -3.59 9.07 -23.79
N ILE A 62 -2.40 8.51 -23.57
CA ILE A 62 -2.12 7.71 -22.37
C ILE A 62 -2.07 8.56 -21.08
N GLY A 63 -1.95 9.88 -21.22
CA GLY A 63 -2.00 10.83 -20.11
C GLY A 63 -3.32 10.78 -19.35
N LEU A 64 -4.45 10.60 -20.04
CA LEU A 64 -5.77 10.47 -19.41
C LEU A 64 -5.86 9.24 -18.50
N TYR A 65 -5.36 8.10 -18.96
CA TYR A 65 -5.38 6.86 -18.18
C TYR A 65 -4.53 6.97 -16.92
N TYR A 66 -3.37 7.64 -17.02
CA TYR A 66 -2.57 7.95 -15.85
C TYR A 66 -3.31 8.86 -14.86
N LEU A 67 -3.94 9.94 -15.36
CA LEU A 67 -4.72 10.85 -14.52
C LEU A 67 -5.88 10.12 -13.82
N LYS A 68 -6.61 9.25 -14.55
CA LYS A 68 -7.70 8.44 -13.98
C LYS A 68 -7.21 7.43 -12.94
N ALA A 69 -6.02 6.86 -13.13
CA ALA A 69 -5.41 6.01 -12.12
C ALA A 69 -5.07 6.79 -10.84
N GLN A 70 -4.55 8.03 -10.97
CA GLN A 70 -4.29 8.90 -9.83
C GLN A 70 -5.59 9.27 -9.08
N GLU A 71 -6.62 9.71 -9.80
CA GLU A 71 -7.94 10.02 -9.22
C GLU A 71 -8.51 8.82 -8.46
N PHE A 72 -8.45 7.62 -9.06
CA PHE A 72 -8.92 6.40 -8.43
C PHE A 72 -8.12 6.03 -7.18
N ALA A 73 -6.78 6.18 -7.22
CA ALA A 73 -5.93 5.95 -6.06
C ALA A 73 -6.28 6.91 -4.91
N THR A 74 -6.51 8.18 -5.20
CA THR A 74 -6.96 9.17 -4.20
C THR A 74 -8.32 8.80 -3.59
N LEU A 75 -9.30 8.41 -4.41
CA LEU A 75 -10.61 7.98 -3.89
C LEU A 75 -10.50 6.76 -2.99
N ILE A 76 -9.69 5.77 -3.37
CA ILE A 76 -9.43 4.58 -2.55
C ILE A 76 -8.78 4.96 -1.23
N GLU A 77 -7.80 5.87 -1.24
CA GLU A 77 -7.13 6.31 -0.01
C GLU A 77 -8.11 7.01 0.94
N VAL A 78 -8.98 7.88 0.42
CA VAL A 78 -10.03 8.53 1.21
C VAL A 78 -10.98 7.50 1.81
N LEU A 79 -11.44 6.53 1.01
CA LEU A 79 -12.32 5.45 1.48
C LEU A 79 -11.65 4.58 2.55
N ALA A 80 -10.37 4.24 2.35
CA ALA A 80 -9.60 3.46 3.31
C ALA A 80 -9.43 4.19 4.63
N ARG A 81 -9.06 5.49 4.60
CA ARG A 81 -8.96 6.32 5.81
C ARG A 81 -10.31 6.46 6.50
N HIS A 82 -11.39 6.63 5.74
CA HIS A 82 -12.73 6.68 6.31
C HIS A 82 -13.09 5.38 7.04
N ALA A 83 -12.83 4.22 6.44
CA ALA A 83 -13.05 2.93 7.10
C ALA A 83 -12.21 2.77 8.37
N GLN A 84 -10.93 3.16 8.33
CA GLN A 84 -10.04 3.14 9.49
C GLN A 84 -10.58 4.02 10.62
N ASN A 85 -10.94 5.27 10.34
CA ASN A 85 -11.46 6.20 11.33
C ASN A 85 -12.80 5.72 11.93
N THR A 86 -13.67 5.13 11.11
CA THR A 86 -14.97 4.60 11.58
C THR A 86 -14.78 3.44 12.55
N TYR A 87 -13.83 2.54 12.28
CA TYR A 87 -13.65 1.33 13.08
C TYR A 87 -12.53 1.40 14.12
N GLU A 88 -11.77 2.49 14.20
CA GLU A 88 -10.59 2.61 15.07
C GLU A 88 -10.83 2.22 16.53
N LYS A 89 -12.02 2.54 17.08
CA LYS A 89 -12.40 2.21 18.47
C LYS A 89 -13.12 0.86 18.61
N MET A 90 -13.41 0.19 17.49
CA MET A 90 -14.20 -1.03 17.41
C MET A 90 -13.35 -2.27 17.12
N VAL A 91 -12.10 -2.09 16.65
CA VAL A 91 -11.20 -3.19 16.29
C VAL A 91 -9.78 -2.97 16.80
N ASP A 92 -9.01 -4.05 16.88
CA ASP A 92 -7.56 -3.97 17.10
C ASP A 92 -6.89 -3.59 15.76
N MET A 93 -6.74 -2.29 15.53
CA MET A 93 -6.12 -1.74 14.31
C MET A 93 -4.68 -2.23 14.11
N ASP A 94 -3.93 -2.39 15.20
CA ASP A 94 -2.56 -2.91 15.14
C ASP A 94 -2.55 -4.39 14.71
N LYS A 95 -3.50 -5.21 15.18
CA LYS A 95 -3.66 -6.60 14.72
C LYS A 95 -4.02 -6.64 13.24
N ALA A 96 -4.99 -5.84 12.78
CA ALA A 96 -5.39 -5.80 11.38
C ALA A 96 -4.21 -5.39 10.47
N LEU A 97 -3.42 -4.40 10.89
CA LEU A 97 -2.24 -3.96 10.14
C LEU A 97 -1.11 -4.99 10.18
N ALA A 98 -0.86 -5.66 11.31
CA ALA A 98 0.11 -6.74 11.41
C ALA A 98 -0.25 -7.92 10.50
N VAL A 99 -1.54 -8.26 10.40
CA VAL A 99 -2.05 -9.29 9.49
C VAL A 99 -1.88 -8.88 8.03
N TYR A 100 -2.16 -7.62 7.70
CA TYR A 100 -1.87 -7.10 6.37
C TYR A 100 -0.39 -7.22 6.01
N VAL A 101 0.52 -6.86 6.92
CA VAL A 101 1.98 -7.01 6.73
C VAL A 101 2.37 -8.49 6.55
N ALA A 102 1.84 -9.39 7.38
CA ALA A 102 2.11 -10.82 7.24
C ALA A 102 1.69 -11.34 5.86
N ASN A 103 0.52 -10.93 5.37
CA ASN A 103 0.06 -11.27 4.02
C ASN A 103 0.97 -10.70 2.93
N LEU A 104 1.48 -9.47 3.08
CA LEU A 104 2.48 -8.93 2.16
C LEU A 104 3.75 -9.79 2.15
N THR A 105 4.29 -10.15 3.31
CA THR A 105 5.49 -11.00 3.44
C THR A 105 5.30 -12.37 2.80
N LEU A 106 4.12 -12.99 2.97
CA LEU A 106 3.82 -14.28 2.34
C LEU A 106 3.86 -14.19 0.80
N ASN A 107 3.33 -13.11 0.25
CA ASN A 107 3.18 -12.92 -1.20
C ASN A 107 4.38 -12.24 -1.87
N ASP A 108 5.29 -11.62 -1.11
CA ASP A 108 6.49 -10.98 -1.65
C ASP A 108 7.51 -12.04 -2.10
N PRO A 109 7.90 -12.09 -3.39
CA PRO A 109 8.88 -13.05 -3.88
C PRO A 109 10.27 -12.92 -3.25
N ASN A 110 10.59 -11.75 -2.67
CA ASN A 110 11.92 -11.49 -2.09
C ASN A 110 11.99 -11.79 -0.58
N SER A 111 10.86 -12.07 0.05
CA SER A 111 10.79 -12.42 1.47
C SER A 111 11.39 -13.80 1.71
N ARG A 112 12.10 -13.96 2.84
CA ARG A 112 12.83 -15.19 3.17
C ARG A 112 11.86 -16.36 3.35
N ALA A 113 12.24 -17.54 2.85
CA ALA A 113 11.43 -18.75 2.98
C ALA A 113 11.15 -19.13 4.44
N GLU A 114 12.13 -18.89 5.34
CA GLU A 114 12.01 -19.11 6.78
C GLU A 114 10.93 -18.22 7.41
N ASP A 115 10.90 -16.94 7.06
CA ASP A 115 9.89 -16.00 7.55
C ASP A 115 8.49 -16.41 7.08
N LYS A 116 8.36 -16.82 5.81
CA LYS A 116 7.09 -17.32 5.25
C LYS A 116 6.63 -18.59 5.95
N LYS A 117 7.56 -19.52 6.23
CA LYS A 117 7.28 -20.76 6.95
C LYS A 117 6.83 -20.47 8.37
N TYR A 118 7.54 -19.59 9.08
CA TYR A 118 7.19 -19.17 10.43
C TYR A 118 5.79 -18.54 10.51
N ILE A 119 5.44 -17.64 9.59
CA ILE A 119 4.10 -17.03 9.52
C ILE A 119 3.01 -18.10 9.31
N LYS A 120 3.29 -19.14 8.53
CA LYS A 120 2.33 -20.23 8.25
C LYS A 120 2.18 -21.20 9.43
N GLU A 121 3.28 -21.53 10.11
CA GLU A 121 3.30 -22.52 11.19
C GLU A 121 2.91 -21.93 12.56
N GLN A 122 3.23 -20.65 12.79
CA GLN A 122 3.00 -19.95 14.06
C GLN A 122 2.33 -18.58 13.82
N PRO A 123 1.09 -18.56 13.32
CA PRO A 123 0.44 -17.32 12.90
C PRO A 123 0.23 -16.32 14.04
N ASP A 124 -0.26 -16.75 15.20
CA ASP A 124 -0.53 -15.85 16.33
C ASP A 124 0.74 -15.19 16.86
N ASP A 125 1.83 -15.94 16.96
CA ASP A 125 3.11 -15.43 17.46
C ASP A 125 3.81 -14.56 16.42
N ALA A 126 3.67 -14.86 15.13
CA ALA A 126 4.09 -13.97 14.07
C ALA A 126 3.36 -12.62 14.13
N ILE A 127 2.05 -12.61 14.35
CA ILE A 127 1.28 -11.36 14.48
C ILE A 127 1.71 -10.55 15.69
N LYS A 128 1.93 -11.19 16.85
CA LYS A 128 2.46 -10.49 18.04
C LYS A 128 3.82 -9.86 17.77
N GLN A 129 4.72 -10.60 17.12
CA GLN A 129 6.06 -10.11 16.80
C GLN A 129 6.01 -8.92 15.83
N ILE A 130 5.21 -9.01 14.77
CA ILE A 130 5.02 -7.92 13.80
C ILE A 130 4.45 -6.69 14.51
N LYS A 131 3.43 -6.87 15.36
CA LYS A 131 2.83 -5.79 16.14
C LYS A 131 3.84 -5.10 17.07
N SER A 132 4.66 -5.85 17.80
CA SER A 132 5.71 -5.28 18.66
C SER A 132 6.69 -4.42 17.87
N ARG A 133 7.21 -4.95 16.75
CA ARG A 133 8.16 -4.23 15.89
C ARG A 133 7.55 -2.93 15.35
N MET A 134 6.28 -2.94 14.97
CA MET A 134 5.60 -1.74 14.50
C MET A 134 5.45 -0.68 15.59
N GLN A 135 5.18 -1.09 16.83
CA GLN A 135 5.10 -0.17 17.97
C GLN A 135 6.47 0.43 18.32
N GLU A 136 7.52 -0.39 18.31
CA GLU A 136 8.91 0.07 18.48
C GLU A 136 9.31 1.10 17.41
N MET A 137 8.99 0.85 16.14
CA MET A 137 9.26 1.80 15.05
C MET A 137 8.50 3.12 15.24
N LYS A 138 7.23 3.07 15.67
CA LYS A 138 6.44 4.27 15.97
C LYS A 138 7.07 5.08 17.11
N ALA A 139 7.50 4.42 18.19
CA ALA A 139 8.15 5.07 19.34
C ALA A 139 9.47 5.75 18.93
N ASN A 140 10.35 5.05 18.22
CA ASN A 140 11.64 5.60 17.78
C ASN A 140 11.47 6.77 16.79
N SER A 141 10.41 6.74 15.96
CA SER A 141 10.10 7.85 15.03
C SER A 141 9.60 9.09 15.77
N ALA A 142 8.89 8.91 16.89
CA ALA A 142 8.43 10.02 17.73
C ALA A 142 9.59 10.66 18.52
N GLU A 143 10.49 9.85 19.08
CA GLU A 143 11.66 10.34 19.82
C GLU A 143 12.66 11.08 18.91
N GLY A 144 12.88 10.60 17.67
CA GLY A 144 13.72 11.29 16.68
C GLY A 144 13.17 12.63 16.18
N SER A 145 11.88 12.92 16.42
CA SER A 145 11.24 14.20 16.09
C SER A 145 11.30 15.24 17.21
N ALA A 146 11.74 14.85 18.41
CA ALA A 146 11.91 15.72 19.57
C ALA A 146 13.38 16.18 19.70
N LEU A 147 13.86 17.02 18.76
CA LEU A 147 15.09 17.79 19.01
C LEU A 147 14.82 18.81 20.13
N PRO A 148 15.73 18.98 21.10
CA PRO A 148 15.54 19.96 22.16
C PRO A 148 15.65 21.36 21.58
N THR A 149 14.57 22.13 21.64
CA THR A 149 14.64 23.59 21.62
C THR A 149 15.27 24.05 22.94
N GLY A 150 16.59 23.94 23.04
CA GLY A 150 17.39 24.54 24.10
C GLY A 150 18.48 25.35 23.42
N GLY A 151 18.72 26.60 23.74
CA GLY A 151 18.10 27.51 24.69
C GLY A 151 18.84 28.84 24.47
N GLU A 152 18.14 29.95 24.68
CA GLU A 152 18.75 31.27 24.72
C GLU A 152 19.97 31.27 25.64
N ARG A 153 21.14 31.67 25.12
CA ARG A 153 22.15 32.51 25.79
C ARG A 153 23.00 33.21 24.74
#